data_AF-A0A428WI12-F1
#
_entry.id   AF-A0A428WI12-F1
#
_cell.length_a   1.000
_cell.length_b   1.000
_cell.length_c   1.000
_cell.angle_alpha   90.00
_cell.angle_beta   90.00
_cell.angle_gamma   90.00
#
_symmetry.space_group_name_H-M   'P 1'
#
loop_
_entity.id
_entity.type
_entity.pdbx_description
1 polymer ?
#
loop_
_entity_poly.entity_id
_entity_poly.type
_entity_poly.pdbx_seq_one_letter_code
_entity_poly.pdbx_strand_id
1 'polypeptide(L)'
;MLRALLPPWAHERIGHAPAQPSYVADDGFPAEMSVNWSGGRPELRVLFDSLGHDLVFPGESGFAARRLERVHETFTPRAGRPSPAPLWHSIAWRPPSGVVHKTYFGLYSWPHTQRVAAVAEAMAQLGLAAAWEDAHRRIETVEGDREIEFFAVDLAGETRARVKIYYRNHTAGLAEVDRVAAVALRHDPEEARAAYRVLTGERGDAGEAALSCLAFRSGVDRAAESTTYLRLPALVPDDQEAVERTAELLRDEGVDPGRFRTLAAALAPGPLSESRGVLELVSYRAAGRRGDVTTYFRFPVYDRPGPAPLSPVDLA
;
A
#
# COMPACT_ATOMS: atom_id res chain seq x y z
N MET A 1 22.83 4.77 5.49
CA MET A 1 22.14 3.54 5.04
C MET A 1 21.06 3.87 4.01
N LEU A 2 19.95 4.54 4.35
CA LEU A 2 18.87 4.86 3.40
C LEU A 2 19.37 5.55 2.11
N ARG A 3 20.22 6.58 2.23
CA ARG A 3 20.80 7.29 1.08
C ARG A 3 21.50 6.38 0.06
N ALA A 4 22.10 5.26 0.51
CA ALA A 4 22.79 4.33 -0.39
C ALA A 4 21.83 3.33 -1.08
N LEU A 5 20.55 3.32 -0.67
CA LEU A 5 19.52 2.41 -1.19
C LEU A 5 18.48 3.14 -2.05
N LEU A 6 18.54 4.48 -2.11
CA LEU A 6 17.65 5.26 -2.94
C LEU A 6 18.21 5.37 -4.38
N PRO A 7 17.34 5.51 -5.40
CA PRO A 7 17.77 5.67 -6.78
C PRO A 7 18.47 7.02 -7.03
N PRO A 8 19.11 7.21 -8.20
CA PRO A 8 19.82 8.45 -8.54
C PRO A 8 19.02 9.73 -8.34
N TRP A 9 17.70 9.71 -8.58
CA TRP A 9 16.83 10.87 -8.38
C TRP A 9 16.90 11.44 -6.94
N ALA A 10 17.26 10.63 -5.93
CA ALA A 10 17.40 11.10 -4.56
C ALA A 10 18.60 12.05 -4.33
N HIS A 11 19.45 12.21 -5.35
CA HIS A 11 20.56 13.17 -5.37
C HIS A 11 20.27 14.40 -6.22
N GLU A 12 19.12 14.44 -6.90
CA GLU A 12 18.71 15.56 -7.71
C GLU A 12 18.18 16.70 -6.83
N ARG A 13 18.25 17.93 -7.35
CA ARG A 13 17.67 19.09 -6.68
C ARG A 13 16.16 19.08 -6.90
N ILE A 14 15.41 19.34 -5.82
CA ILE A 14 13.97 19.55 -5.92
C ILE A 14 13.72 20.83 -6.73
N GLY A 15 13.04 20.69 -7.87
CA GLY A 15 12.57 21.78 -8.71
C GLY A 15 11.15 22.23 -8.33
N HIS A 16 10.52 23.01 -9.21
CA HIS A 16 9.13 23.47 -9.03
C HIS A 16 8.08 22.39 -9.38
N ALA A 17 8.47 21.34 -10.09
CA ALA A 17 7.63 20.23 -10.50
C ALA A 17 8.49 18.95 -10.61
N PRO A 18 7.89 17.74 -10.52
CA PRO A 18 8.62 16.51 -10.75
C PRO A 18 9.07 16.41 -12.21
N ALA A 19 10.33 16.01 -12.44
CA ALA A 19 10.83 15.75 -13.79
C ALA A 19 10.11 14.56 -14.45
N GLN A 20 9.82 13.54 -13.65
CA GLN A 20 8.98 12.41 -13.99
C GLN A 20 8.03 12.16 -12.81
N PRO A 21 6.71 12.40 -12.97
CA PRO A 21 5.76 12.22 -11.87
C PRO A 21 5.63 10.74 -11.53
N SER A 22 5.81 10.39 -10.25
CA SER A 22 5.51 9.06 -9.73
C SER A 22 4.06 8.97 -9.26
N TYR A 23 3.49 7.77 -9.30
CA TYR A 23 2.19 7.49 -8.71
C TYR A 23 2.28 7.21 -7.19
N VAL A 24 3.50 7.11 -6.62
CA VAL A 24 3.69 6.85 -5.18
C VAL A 24 3.04 7.93 -4.31
N ALA A 25 3.10 9.19 -4.72
CA ALA A 25 2.44 10.31 -4.06
C ALA A 25 1.67 11.15 -5.08
N ASP A 26 0.54 11.72 -4.67
CA ASP A 26 -0.36 12.48 -5.56
C ASP A 26 0.27 13.76 -6.13
N ASP A 27 1.26 14.33 -5.44
CA ASP A 27 2.05 15.47 -5.94
C ASP A 27 3.15 15.06 -6.95
N GLY A 28 3.24 13.76 -7.27
CA GLY A 28 4.23 13.20 -8.17
C GLY A 28 5.58 12.91 -7.53
N PHE A 29 5.76 13.16 -6.22
CA PHE A 29 7.01 12.86 -5.53
C PHE A 29 7.25 11.33 -5.46
N PRO A 30 8.45 10.83 -5.80
CA PRO A 30 8.71 9.40 -5.94
C PRO A 30 8.93 8.66 -4.63
N ALA A 31 8.44 9.19 -3.49
CA ALA A 31 8.56 8.51 -2.20
C ALA A 31 7.44 8.85 -1.22
N GLU A 32 7.13 7.90 -0.36
CA GLU A 32 6.18 8.00 0.75
C GLU A 32 6.79 7.36 2.00
N MET A 33 6.47 7.89 3.17
CA MET A 33 6.86 7.31 4.45
C MET A 33 5.67 6.62 5.11
N SER A 34 5.90 5.50 5.80
CA SER A 34 4.87 4.94 6.68
C SER A 34 5.41 4.42 7.99
N VAL A 35 4.55 4.38 9.01
CA VAL A 35 4.88 3.86 10.33
C VAL A 35 3.85 2.84 10.74
N ASN A 36 4.27 1.61 10.97
CA ASN A 36 3.43 0.57 11.55
C ASN A 36 3.60 0.56 13.06
N TRP A 37 2.50 0.71 13.78
CA TRP A 37 2.50 0.93 15.23
C TRP A 37 2.38 -0.35 16.06
N SER A 38 2.28 -1.51 15.39
CA SER A 38 2.05 -2.80 16.07
C SER A 38 3.22 -3.25 16.94
N GLY A 39 2.88 -3.88 18.07
CA GLY A 39 3.84 -4.58 18.93
C GLY A 39 4.74 -3.68 19.77
N GLY A 40 4.33 -2.44 20.06
CA GLY A 40 5.02 -1.50 20.96
C GLY A 40 6.37 -0.97 20.45
N ARG A 41 6.80 -1.39 19.26
CA ARG A 41 8.00 -0.91 18.58
C ARG A 41 7.65 -0.52 17.15
N PRO A 42 7.47 0.79 16.89
CA PRO A 42 7.13 1.27 15.57
C PRO A 42 8.13 0.80 14.52
N GLU A 43 7.62 0.38 13.38
CA GLU A 43 8.41 0.06 12.19
C GLU A 43 8.27 1.19 11.18
N LEU A 44 9.38 1.88 10.93
CA LEU A 44 9.47 2.94 9.95
C LEU A 44 9.70 2.33 8.56
N ARG A 45 9.00 2.85 7.56
CA ARG A 45 9.15 2.42 6.18
C ARG A 45 9.27 3.62 5.26
N VAL A 46 10.04 3.46 4.19
CA VAL A 46 10.03 4.36 3.04
C VAL A 46 9.69 3.51 1.82
N LEU A 47 8.59 3.84 1.14
CA LEU A 47 8.22 3.34 -0.18
C LEU A 47 8.73 4.35 -1.21
N PHE A 48 9.30 3.88 -2.31
CA PHE A 48 9.79 4.78 -3.35
C PHE A 48 9.81 4.13 -4.73
N ASP A 49 9.66 4.97 -5.75
CA ASP A 49 9.64 4.59 -7.14
C ASP A 49 11.06 4.50 -7.70
N SER A 50 11.35 3.46 -8.49
CA SER A 50 12.62 3.36 -9.18
C SER A 50 12.73 4.34 -10.35
N LEU A 51 11.60 4.82 -10.89
CA LEU A 51 11.52 5.65 -12.09
C LEU A 51 12.31 5.06 -13.28
N GLY A 52 12.38 3.72 -13.36
CA GLY A 52 13.10 3.00 -14.40
C GLY A 52 14.59 2.80 -14.13
N HIS A 53 15.11 3.18 -12.97
CA HIS A 53 16.46 2.84 -12.56
C HIS A 53 16.55 1.42 -12.01
N ASP A 54 17.53 0.65 -12.48
CA ASP A 54 17.87 -0.64 -11.88
C ASP A 54 18.51 -0.44 -10.50
N LEU A 55 18.00 -1.15 -9.50
CA LEU A 55 18.52 -1.10 -8.14
C LEU A 55 19.16 -2.42 -7.74
N VAL A 56 20.35 -2.33 -7.16
CA VAL A 56 21.06 -3.47 -6.57
C VAL A 56 21.04 -3.33 -5.06
N PHE A 57 20.29 -4.19 -4.38
CA PHE A 57 20.20 -4.17 -2.93
C PHE A 57 21.36 -4.96 -2.29
N PRO A 58 22.17 -4.35 -1.40
CA PRO A 58 23.25 -5.04 -0.73
C PRO A 58 22.72 -6.15 0.18
N GLY A 59 23.30 -7.35 0.07
CA GLY A 59 22.99 -8.46 0.97
C GLY A 59 21.73 -9.25 0.62
N GLU A 60 21.16 -9.08 -0.58
CA GLU A 60 20.14 -10.02 -1.05
C GLU A 60 20.74 -11.42 -1.18
N SER A 61 20.16 -12.37 -0.43
CA SER A 61 20.49 -13.78 -0.61
C SER A 61 20.15 -14.19 -2.04
N GLY A 62 20.94 -15.07 -2.66
CA GLY A 62 20.69 -15.53 -4.04
C GLY A 62 19.29 -16.15 -4.25
N PHE A 63 18.64 -16.60 -3.18
CA PHE A 63 17.25 -17.04 -3.21
C PHE A 63 16.25 -15.90 -3.43
N ALA A 64 16.39 -14.80 -2.67
CA ALA A 64 15.53 -13.62 -2.80
C ALA A 64 15.65 -13.01 -4.21
N ALA A 65 16.89 -12.94 -4.72
CA ALA A 65 17.16 -12.47 -6.08
C ALA A 65 16.49 -13.34 -7.15
N ARG A 66 16.60 -14.69 -7.09
CA ARG A 66 15.95 -15.60 -8.05
C ARG A 66 14.43 -15.61 -7.97
N ARG A 67 13.87 -15.33 -6.79
CA ARG A 67 12.41 -15.19 -6.63
C ARG A 67 11.95 -13.88 -7.24
N LEU A 68 12.67 -12.79 -6.98
CA LEU A 68 12.40 -11.49 -7.57
C LEU A 68 12.49 -11.56 -9.09
N GLU A 69 13.55 -12.13 -9.64
CA GLU A 69 13.77 -12.25 -11.09
C GLU A 69 12.60 -12.95 -11.80
N ARG A 70 12.18 -14.12 -11.31
CA ARG A 70 11.04 -14.87 -11.88
C ARG A 70 9.74 -14.07 -11.87
N VAL A 71 9.44 -13.40 -10.76
CA VAL A 71 8.23 -12.57 -10.65
C VAL A 71 8.35 -11.32 -11.51
N HIS A 72 9.51 -10.68 -11.51
CA HIS A 72 9.79 -9.47 -12.26
C HIS A 72 9.55 -9.69 -13.76
N GLU A 73 10.05 -10.80 -14.32
CA GLU A 73 9.79 -11.18 -15.72
C GLU A 73 8.29 -11.17 -16.08
N THR A 74 7.42 -11.59 -15.17
CA THR A 74 5.95 -11.61 -15.38
C THR A 74 5.38 -10.20 -15.63
N PHE A 75 6.00 -9.17 -15.06
CA PHE A 75 5.57 -7.78 -15.13
C PHE A 75 6.41 -6.93 -16.10
N THR A 76 7.34 -7.55 -16.83
CA THR A 76 8.09 -6.91 -17.93
C THR A 76 7.39 -7.07 -19.28
N PRO A 77 7.72 -6.23 -20.29
CA PRO A 77 7.14 -6.34 -21.62
C PRO A 77 7.41 -7.71 -22.27
N ARG A 78 6.34 -8.41 -22.62
CA ARG A 78 6.33 -9.60 -23.48
C ARG A 78 5.10 -9.57 -24.37
N ALA A 79 5.07 -10.34 -25.47
CA ALA A 79 3.95 -10.32 -26.42
C ALA A 79 2.58 -10.43 -25.70
N GLY A 80 1.74 -9.40 -25.85
CA GLY A 80 0.43 -9.30 -25.18
C GLY A 80 0.38 -8.49 -23.88
N ARG A 81 1.52 -8.00 -23.36
CA ARG A 81 1.58 -7.02 -22.25
C ARG A 81 1.63 -5.59 -22.80
N PRO A 82 0.96 -4.62 -22.15
CA PRO A 82 0.77 -3.29 -22.71
C PRO A 82 2.00 -2.40 -22.52
N SER A 83 2.73 -2.58 -21.42
CA SER A 83 3.90 -1.81 -20.99
C SER A 83 4.62 -2.54 -19.85
N PRO A 84 5.83 -2.12 -19.42
CA PRO A 84 6.38 -2.56 -18.14
C PRO A 84 5.51 -2.00 -17.00
N ALA A 85 5.28 -2.81 -15.96
CA ALA A 85 4.70 -2.27 -14.72
C ALA A 85 5.75 -1.41 -14.00
N PRO A 86 5.41 -0.20 -13.52
CA PRO A 86 6.28 0.57 -12.64
C PRO A 86 6.72 -0.25 -11.42
N LEU A 87 7.98 -0.11 -11.03
CA LEU A 87 8.59 -0.89 -9.95
C LEU A 87 8.88 0.02 -8.77
N TRP A 88 8.26 -0.28 -7.63
CA TRP A 88 8.54 0.42 -6.38
C TRP A 88 9.20 -0.50 -5.36
N HIS A 89 9.96 0.11 -4.49
CA HIS A 89 10.71 -0.55 -3.44
C HIS A 89 10.29 0.01 -2.08
N SER A 90 10.15 -0.87 -1.09
CA SER A 90 9.94 -0.45 0.29
C SER A 90 11.05 -1.00 1.19
N ILE A 91 11.65 -0.09 1.94
CA ILE A 91 12.63 -0.37 2.98
C ILE A 91 11.92 -0.21 4.31
N ALA A 92 11.82 -1.30 5.07
CA ALA A 92 11.22 -1.30 6.40
C ALA A 92 12.29 -1.54 7.47
N TRP A 93 12.27 -0.73 8.53
CA TRP A 93 13.19 -0.83 9.65
C TRP A 93 12.42 -0.92 10.97
N ARG A 94 12.67 -1.98 11.73
CA ARG A 94 12.09 -2.22 13.05
C ARG A 94 13.20 -2.49 14.07
N PRO A 95 13.52 -1.55 14.97
CA PRO A 95 14.54 -1.77 15.99
C PRO A 95 14.28 -2.99 16.90
N PRO A 96 15.30 -3.82 17.20
CA PRO A 96 16.72 -3.75 16.82
C PRO A 96 17.01 -4.57 15.55
N SER A 97 15.97 -5.03 14.84
CA SER A 97 16.10 -5.88 13.67
C SER A 97 16.72 -5.12 12.49
N GLY A 98 17.27 -5.89 11.55
CA GLY A 98 17.76 -5.36 10.28
C GLY A 98 16.64 -4.81 9.39
N VAL A 99 17.06 -4.25 8.25
CA VAL A 99 16.17 -3.76 7.20
C VAL A 99 15.50 -4.95 6.49
N VAL A 100 14.21 -4.78 6.16
CA VAL A 100 13.46 -5.69 5.28
C VAL A 100 13.14 -4.95 3.99
N HIS A 101 13.37 -5.62 2.85
CA HIS A 101 13.07 -5.12 1.52
C HIS A 101 11.79 -5.75 0.96
N LYS A 102 11.00 -4.95 0.25
CA LYS A 102 9.80 -5.39 -0.48
C LYS A 102 9.75 -4.69 -1.83
N THR A 103 9.14 -5.36 -2.79
CA THR A 103 8.95 -4.84 -4.15
C THR A 103 7.48 -4.83 -4.51
N TYR A 104 7.06 -3.80 -5.23
CA TYR A 104 5.69 -3.56 -5.68
C TYR A 104 5.69 -3.30 -7.18
N PHE A 105 4.72 -3.87 -7.88
CA PHE A 105 4.47 -3.67 -9.30
C PHE A 105 3.17 -2.88 -9.46
N GLY A 106 3.26 -1.71 -10.09
CA GLY A 106 2.13 -0.85 -10.43
C GLY A 106 1.36 -1.39 -11.63
N LEU A 107 0.12 -1.83 -11.42
CA LEU A 107 -0.71 -2.38 -12.49
C LEU A 107 -1.77 -1.40 -12.98
N TYR A 108 -1.91 -0.24 -12.34
CA TYR A 108 -2.94 0.78 -12.56
C TYR A 108 -3.06 1.31 -14.00
N SER A 109 -2.02 1.19 -14.84
CA SER A 109 -2.07 1.60 -16.25
C SER A 109 -2.48 0.47 -17.21
N TRP A 110 -2.58 -0.76 -16.73
CA TRP A 110 -2.89 -1.92 -17.57
C TRP A 110 -4.40 -2.12 -17.71
N PRO A 111 -4.89 -2.70 -18.82
CA PRO A 111 -6.27 -3.17 -18.91
C PRO A 111 -6.59 -4.23 -17.85
N HIS A 112 -7.79 -4.19 -17.26
CA HIS A 112 -8.20 -5.08 -16.16
C HIS A 112 -7.90 -6.57 -16.42
N THR A 113 -8.29 -7.09 -17.59
CA THR A 113 -8.07 -8.51 -17.96
C THR A 113 -6.58 -8.88 -17.98
N GLN A 114 -5.70 -7.96 -18.37
CA GLN A 114 -4.27 -8.17 -18.38
C GLN A 114 -3.68 -8.14 -16.96
N ARG A 115 -4.22 -7.31 -16.06
CA ARG A 115 -3.83 -7.31 -14.62
C ARG A 115 -4.12 -8.65 -13.99
N VAL A 116 -5.36 -9.15 -14.15
CA VAL A 116 -5.80 -10.45 -13.63
C VAL A 116 -4.93 -11.58 -14.16
N ALA A 117 -4.65 -11.59 -15.48
CA ALA A 117 -3.79 -12.60 -16.10
C ALA A 117 -2.34 -12.57 -15.60
N ALA A 118 -1.76 -11.38 -15.35
CA ALA A 118 -0.42 -11.26 -14.76
C ALA A 118 -0.36 -11.76 -13.33
N VAL A 119 -1.34 -11.39 -12.52
CA VAL A 119 -1.41 -11.86 -11.14
C VAL A 119 -1.57 -13.38 -11.10
N ALA A 120 -2.42 -13.96 -11.94
CA ALA A 120 -2.59 -15.41 -12.02
C ALA A 120 -1.28 -16.13 -12.39
N GLU A 121 -0.56 -15.64 -13.38
CA GLU A 121 0.74 -16.16 -13.81
C GLU A 121 1.79 -16.06 -12.68
N ALA A 122 1.94 -14.89 -12.07
CA ALA A 122 2.88 -14.67 -10.97
C ALA A 122 2.57 -15.58 -9.77
N MET A 123 1.28 -15.71 -9.41
CA MET A 123 0.84 -16.59 -8.32
C MET A 123 1.11 -18.06 -8.64
N ALA A 124 0.91 -18.50 -9.90
CA ALA A 124 1.23 -19.86 -10.33
C ALA A 124 2.73 -20.17 -10.23
N GLN A 125 3.59 -19.26 -10.70
CA GLN A 125 5.05 -19.41 -10.57
C GLN A 125 5.53 -19.48 -9.12
N LEU A 126 4.79 -18.85 -8.21
CA LEU A 126 5.07 -18.85 -6.77
C LEU A 126 4.42 -20.00 -6.02
N GLY A 127 3.70 -20.91 -6.71
CA GLY A 127 3.01 -22.04 -6.09
C GLY A 127 1.77 -21.65 -5.28
N LEU A 128 1.18 -20.50 -5.58
CA LEU A 128 0.03 -19.91 -4.87
C LEU A 128 -1.24 -19.84 -5.74
N ALA A 129 -1.28 -20.58 -6.86
CA ALA A 129 -2.38 -20.52 -7.82
C ALA A 129 -3.75 -20.82 -7.18
N ALA A 130 -3.85 -21.91 -6.40
CA ALA A 130 -5.10 -22.29 -5.75
C ALA A 130 -5.63 -21.20 -4.78
N ALA A 131 -4.73 -20.58 -4.01
CA ALA A 131 -5.08 -19.50 -3.10
C ALA A 131 -5.54 -18.25 -3.83
N TRP A 132 -4.90 -17.93 -4.95
CA TRP A 132 -5.33 -16.87 -5.85
C TRP A 132 -6.72 -17.14 -6.45
N GLU A 133 -6.94 -18.34 -7.00
CA GLU A 133 -8.20 -18.71 -7.62
C GLU A 133 -9.38 -18.68 -6.64
N ASP A 134 -9.19 -19.14 -5.39
CA ASP A 134 -10.22 -19.02 -4.35
C ASP A 134 -10.52 -17.55 -4.04
N ALA A 135 -9.49 -16.74 -3.81
CA ALA A 135 -9.66 -15.34 -3.48
C ALA A 135 -10.34 -14.57 -4.60
N HIS A 136 -9.84 -14.69 -5.84
CA HIS A 136 -10.39 -14.00 -7.00
C HIS A 136 -11.86 -14.37 -7.22
N ARG A 137 -12.21 -15.67 -7.22
CA ARG A 137 -13.61 -16.11 -7.36
C ARG A 137 -14.52 -15.50 -6.31
N ARG A 138 -14.09 -15.41 -5.05
CA ARG A 138 -14.89 -14.80 -3.97
C ARG A 138 -15.02 -13.29 -4.16
N ILE A 139 -13.95 -12.60 -4.56
CA ILE A 139 -13.98 -11.16 -4.81
C ILE A 139 -14.95 -10.81 -5.94
N GLU A 140 -15.02 -11.62 -7.01
CA GLU A 140 -15.98 -11.43 -8.10
C GLU A 140 -17.45 -11.54 -7.64
N THR A 141 -17.72 -12.15 -6.48
CA THR A 141 -19.08 -12.21 -5.91
C THR A 141 -19.44 -11.00 -5.05
N VAL A 142 -18.47 -10.15 -4.71
CA VAL A 142 -18.73 -8.91 -3.96
C VAL A 142 -19.16 -7.85 -4.96
N GLU A 143 -20.31 -7.22 -4.76
CA GLU A 143 -20.78 -6.13 -5.63
C GLU A 143 -19.90 -4.89 -5.51
N GLY A 144 -19.73 -4.12 -6.59
CA GLY A 144 -19.01 -2.85 -6.61
C GLY A 144 -17.87 -2.82 -7.64
N ASP A 145 -17.39 -1.63 -7.96
CA ASP A 145 -16.35 -1.43 -8.96
C ASP A 145 -14.96 -1.45 -8.32
N ARG A 146 -14.07 -2.29 -8.86
CA ARG A 146 -12.73 -2.47 -8.32
C ARG A 146 -11.74 -2.98 -9.35
N GLU A 147 -10.48 -2.67 -9.09
CA GLU A 147 -9.38 -3.10 -9.93
C GLU A 147 -8.16 -3.47 -9.09
N ILE A 148 -7.33 -4.37 -9.64
CA ILE A 148 -6.03 -4.67 -9.02
C ILE A 148 -5.12 -3.48 -9.31
N GLU A 149 -4.63 -2.83 -8.26
CA GLU A 149 -3.76 -1.66 -8.37
C GLU A 149 -2.29 -2.05 -8.25
N PHE A 150 -1.96 -2.93 -7.29
CA PHE A 150 -0.59 -3.36 -7.02
C PHE A 150 -0.47 -4.86 -6.79
N PHE A 151 0.66 -5.42 -7.21
CA PHE A 151 1.14 -6.73 -6.78
C PHE A 151 2.46 -6.55 -6.04
N ALA A 152 2.62 -7.15 -4.86
CA ALA A 152 3.84 -6.98 -4.07
C ALA A 152 4.39 -8.30 -3.52
N VAL A 153 5.71 -8.36 -3.38
CA VAL A 153 6.43 -9.51 -2.84
C VAL A 153 7.39 -9.07 -1.74
N ASP A 154 7.34 -9.75 -0.60
CA ASP A 154 8.35 -9.60 0.45
C ASP A 154 9.64 -10.35 0.03
N LEU A 155 10.77 -9.65 0.02
CA LEU A 155 12.08 -10.22 -0.30
C LEU A 155 12.79 -10.73 0.96
N ALA A 156 12.11 -11.65 1.65
CA ALA A 156 12.59 -12.34 2.84
C ALA A 156 12.75 -13.85 2.58
N GLY A 157 13.33 -14.59 3.53
CA GLY A 157 13.37 -16.06 3.47
C GLY A 157 11.98 -16.70 3.37
N GLU A 158 11.89 -17.87 2.73
CA GLU A 158 10.64 -18.53 2.30
C GLU A 158 9.53 -18.56 3.35
N THR A 159 9.84 -18.90 4.60
CA THR A 159 8.84 -19.09 5.66
C THR A 159 8.14 -17.80 6.09
N ARG A 160 8.71 -16.63 5.78
CA ARG A 160 8.14 -15.32 6.15
C ARG A 160 7.64 -14.50 4.97
N ALA A 161 8.04 -14.88 3.76
CA ALA A 161 7.79 -14.09 2.58
C ALA A 161 6.33 -14.22 2.12
N ARG A 162 5.66 -13.08 2.03
CA ARG A 162 4.26 -12.97 1.56
C ARG A 162 4.22 -12.44 0.14
N VAL A 163 3.16 -12.81 -0.55
CA VAL A 163 2.68 -12.10 -1.74
C VAL A 163 1.47 -11.28 -1.33
N LYS A 164 1.30 -10.09 -1.89
CA LYS A 164 0.19 -9.19 -1.61
C LYS A 164 -0.43 -8.68 -2.88
N ILE A 165 -1.76 -8.62 -2.88
CA ILE A 165 -2.55 -8.10 -3.99
C ILE A 165 -3.42 -6.98 -3.43
N TYR A 166 -3.30 -5.80 -4.02
CA TYR A 166 -4.01 -4.59 -3.61
C TYR A 166 -5.13 -4.31 -4.60
N TYR A 167 -6.34 -4.21 -4.09
CA TYR A 167 -7.53 -3.82 -4.81
C TYR A 167 -7.89 -2.38 -4.49
N ARG A 168 -8.02 -1.56 -5.52
CA ARG A 168 -8.66 -0.24 -5.43
C ARG A 168 -10.17 -0.43 -5.54
N ASN A 169 -10.92 0.07 -4.56
CA ASN A 169 -12.38 -0.02 -4.52
C ASN A 169 -12.94 1.39 -4.82
N HIS A 170 -13.60 1.55 -5.96
CA HIS A 170 -14.11 2.84 -6.43
C HIS A 170 -15.46 3.14 -5.79
N THR A 171 -15.60 4.32 -5.16
CA THR A 171 -16.85 4.76 -4.51
C THR A 171 -17.50 3.73 -3.57
N ALA A 172 -16.69 2.91 -2.89
CA ALA A 172 -17.18 1.77 -2.12
C ALA A 172 -17.77 2.16 -0.75
N GLY A 173 -18.81 1.45 -0.34
CA GLY A 173 -19.33 1.51 1.03
C GLY A 173 -18.43 0.78 2.02
N LEU A 174 -18.50 1.13 3.31
CA LEU A 174 -17.73 0.41 4.35
C LEU A 174 -18.05 -1.08 4.41
N ALA A 175 -19.31 -1.46 4.19
CA ALA A 175 -19.73 -2.85 4.15
C ALA A 175 -19.17 -3.61 2.94
N GLU A 176 -18.94 -2.93 1.83
CA GLU A 176 -18.31 -3.54 0.66
C GLU A 176 -16.84 -3.83 0.91
N VAL A 177 -16.09 -2.85 1.40
CA VAL A 177 -14.68 -3.01 1.75
C VAL A 177 -14.50 -4.10 2.81
N ASP A 178 -15.42 -4.19 3.77
CA ASP A 178 -15.44 -5.26 4.77
C ASP A 178 -15.68 -6.65 4.13
N ARG A 179 -16.62 -6.76 3.16
CA ARG A 179 -16.84 -8.01 2.41
C ARG A 179 -15.59 -8.44 1.63
N VAL A 180 -14.85 -7.51 1.03
CA VAL A 180 -13.57 -7.82 0.37
C VAL A 180 -12.54 -8.30 1.39
N ALA A 181 -12.44 -7.66 2.55
CA ALA A 181 -11.53 -8.08 3.61
C ALA A 181 -11.85 -9.47 4.17
N ALA A 182 -13.15 -9.81 4.28
CA ALA A 182 -13.64 -11.10 4.75
C ALA A 182 -13.32 -12.29 3.81
N VAL A 183 -12.77 -12.04 2.61
CA VAL A 183 -12.21 -13.11 1.76
C VAL A 183 -11.02 -13.80 2.44
N ALA A 184 -10.27 -13.06 3.24
CA ALA A 184 -9.15 -13.60 4.00
C ALA A 184 -9.59 -14.54 5.13
N LEU A 185 -8.76 -15.53 5.44
CA LEU A 185 -8.98 -16.46 6.55
C LEU A 185 -9.04 -15.76 7.91
N ARG A 186 -8.21 -14.73 8.09
CA ARG A 186 -8.14 -13.94 9.32
C ARG A 186 -8.73 -12.56 9.03
N HIS A 187 -10.00 -12.42 9.37
CA HIS A 187 -10.73 -11.17 9.35
C HIS A 187 -11.76 -11.18 10.47
N ASP A 188 -11.81 -10.12 11.26
CA ASP A 188 -12.85 -9.88 12.25
C ASP A 188 -13.71 -8.68 11.78
N PRO A 189 -14.96 -8.92 11.35
CA PRO A 189 -15.81 -7.85 10.83
C PRO A 189 -16.28 -6.87 11.91
N GLU A 190 -16.33 -7.28 13.18
CA GLU A 190 -16.74 -6.38 14.27
C GLU A 190 -15.59 -5.41 14.59
N GLU A 191 -14.37 -5.94 14.70
CA GLU A 191 -13.14 -5.17 14.87
C GLU A 191 -12.93 -4.19 13.69
N ALA A 192 -13.08 -4.67 12.46
CA ALA A 192 -13.00 -3.85 11.25
C ALA A 192 -14.02 -2.71 11.24
N ARG A 193 -15.30 -3.01 11.50
CA ARG A 193 -16.38 -2.02 11.49
C ARG A 193 -16.18 -0.95 12.56
N ALA A 194 -15.69 -1.32 13.74
CA ALA A 194 -15.37 -0.36 14.79
C ALA A 194 -14.26 0.60 14.33
N ALA A 195 -13.15 0.06 13.82
CA ALA A 195 -12.03 0.87 13.36
C ALA A 195 -12.38 1.78 12.17
N TYR A 196 -13.14 1.28 11.19
CA TYR A 196 -13.53 2.09 10.03
C TYR A 196 -14.40 3.26 10.43
N ARG A 197 -15.35 3.07 11.35
CA ARG A 197 -16.22 4.15 11.85
C ARG A 197 -15.44 5.26 12.55
N VAL A 198 -14.38 4.92 13.29
CA VAL A 198 -13.52 5.94 13.91
C VAL A 198 -12.86 6.81 12.83
N LEU A 199 -12.36 6.20 11.76
CA LEU A 199 -11.69 6.92 10.68
C LEU A 199 -12.66 7.70 9.78
N THR A 200 -13.84 7.14 9.47
CA THR A 200 -14.82 7.78 8.57
C THR A 200 -15.80 8.72 9.28
N GLY A 201 -15.91 8.64 10.61
CA GLY A 201 -16.87 9.39 11.40
C GLY A 201 -18.31 8.98 11.05
N GLU A 202 -19.17 9.96 10.77
CA GLU A 202 -20.57 9.73 10.42
C GLU A 202 -20.77 9.23 8.97
N ARG A 203 -19.71 9.18 8.15
CA ARG A 203 -19.80 8.73 6.77
C ARG A 203 -20.06 7.23 6.69
N GLY A 204 -20.93 6.82 5.76
CA GLY A 204 -21.19 5.42 5.43
C GLY A 204 -20.28 4.83 4.35
N ASP A 205 -19.59 5.69 3.60
CA ASP A 205 -18.64 5.32 2.54
C ASP A 205 -17.19 5.24 3.04
N ALA A 206 -16.36 4.52 2.28
CA ALA A 206 -14.92 4.36 2.55
C ALA A 206 -14.06 5.48 1.93
N GLY A 207 -14.68 6.54 1.40
CA GLY A 207 -14.01 7.57 0.63
C GLY A 207 -13.65 7.10 -0.79
N GLU A 208 -13.01 8.00 -1.54
CA GLU A 208 -12.55 7.69 -2.88
C GLU A 208 -11.37 6.70 -2.82
N ALA A 209 -11.44 5.65 -3.63
CA ALA A 209 -10.33 4.71 -3.86
C ALA A 209 -9.74 4.04 -2.61
N ALA A 210 -10.58 3.60 -1.68
CA ALA A 210 -10.14 2.78 -0.54
C ALA A 210 -9.46 1.49 -1.02
N LEU A 211 -8.39 1.06 -0.35
CA LEU A 211 -7.65 -0.14 -0.75
C LEU A 211 -7.96 -1.33 0.14
N SER A 212 -8.04 -2.51 -0.47
CA SER A 212 -8.04 -3.79 0.23
C SER A 212 -6.82 -4.60 -0.20
N CYS A 213 -5.97 -4.97 0.74
CA CYS A 213 -4.78 -5.79 0.49
C CYS A 213 -5.00 -7.21 1.01
N LEU A 214 -5.02 -8.19 0.10
CA LEU A 214 -5.00 -9.60 0.47
C LEU A 214 -3.56 -10.12 0.48
N ALA A 215 -3.17 -10.80 1.57
CA ALA A 215 -1.85 -11.39 1.73
C ALA A 215 -1.89 -12.92 1.64
N PHE A 216 -0.96 -13.49 0.89
CA PHE A 216 -0.86 -14.92 0.58
C PHE A 216 0.46 -15.48 1.12
N ARG A 217 0.42 -16.75 1.55
CA ARG A 217 1.55 -17.46 2.16
C ARG A 217 1.60 -18.88 1.63
N SER A 218 2.82 -19.41 1.49
CA SER A 218 3.01 -20.82 1.14
C SER A 218 2.39 -21.74 2.19
N GLY A 219 1.80 -22.85 1.76
CA GLY A 219 1.11 -23.81 2.62
C GLY A 219 -0.30 -23.40 3.04
N VAL A 220 -0.83 -22.27 2.53
CA VAL A 220 -2.20 -21.82 2.75
C VAL A 220 -2.90 -21.73 1.40
N ASP A 221 -4.03 -22.40 1.25
CA ASP A 221 -4.81 -22.52 0.02
C ASP A 221 -5.84 -21.39 -0.18
N ARG A 222 -5.76 -20.34 0.64
CA ARG A 222 -6.64 -19.16 0.65
C ARG A 222 -5.84 -17.91 1.02
N ALA A 223 -6.41 -16.72 0.79
CA ALA A 223 -5.85 -15.48 1.31
C ALA A 223 -5.75 -15.58 2.85
N ALA A 224 -4.56 -15.34 3.41
CA ALA A 224 -4.28 -15.59 4.82
C ALA A 224 -4.73 -14.42 5.71
N GLU A 225 -4.51 -13.19 5.25
CA GLU A 225 -4.78 -11.95 5.98
C GLU A 225 -5.30 -10.90 5.01
N SER A 226 -6.15 -9.99 5.51
CA SER A 226 -6.52 -8.75 4.81
C SER A 226 -5.92 -7.54 5.52
N THR A 227 -5.78 -6.42 4.83
CA THR A 227 -5.53 -5.11 5.42
C THR A 227 -6.27 -4.08 4.59
N THR A 228 -7.11 -3.27 5.23
CA THR A 228 -7.86 -2.21 4.57
C THR A 228 -7.16 -0.88 4.76
N TYR A 229 -7.14 -0.04 3.72
CA TYR A 229 -6.51 1.27 3.70
C TYR A 229 -7.56 2.30 3.33
N LEU A 230 -7.73 3.30 4.18
CA LEU A 230 -8.60 4.43 3.92
C LEU A 230 -7.76 5.65 3.54
N ARG A 231 -8.17 6.36 2.49
CA ARG A 231 -7.55 7.61 2.04
C ARG A 231 -8.16 8.77 2.80
N LEU A 232 -7.42 9.25 3.79
CA LEU A 232 -7.91 10.27 4.73
C LEU A 232 -8.29 11.58 4.03
N PRO A 233 -7.59 12.06 2.99
CA PRO A 233 -7.93 13.33 2.34
C PRO A 233 -9.32 13.36 1.68
N ALA A 234 -9.89 12.19 1.38
CA ALA A 234 -11.25 12.06 0.86
C ALA A 234 -12.31 11.97 1.97
N LEU A 235 -11.90 11.75 3.22
CA LEU A 235 -12.79 11.48 4.36
C LEU A 235 -12.90 12.65 5.34
N VAL A 236 -11.89 13.52 5.38
CA VAL A 236 -11.79 14.64 6.32
C VAL A 236 -11.41 15.95 5.62
N PRO A 237 -11.77 17.12 6.19
CA PRO A 237 -11.46 18.43 5.60
C PRO A 237 -9.98 18.79 5.64
N ASP A 238 -9.25 18.40 6.69
CA ASP A 238 -7.86 18.78 6.95
C ASP A 238 -7.07 17.67 7.67
N ASP A 239 -5.75 17.83 7.75
CA ASP A 239 -4.89 16.85 8.44
C ASP A 239 -5.07 16.87 9.96
N GLN A 240 -5.60 17.94 10.57
CA GLN A 240 -5.86 17.97 11.99
C GLN A 240 -6.94 16.96 12.37
N GLU A 241 -8.06 16.95 11.64
CA GLU A 241 -9.10 15.95 11.85
C GLU A 241 -8.62 14.54 11.48
N ALA A 242 -7.82 14.39 10.42
CA ALA A 242 -7.22 13.11 10.04
C ALA A 242 -6.39 12.53 11.20
N VAL A 243 -5.55 13.37 11.80
CA VAL A 243 -4.67 13.02 12.92
C VAL A 243 -5.48 12.70 14.16
N GLU A 244 -6.50 13.48 14.50
CA GLU A 244 -7.26 13.22 15.73
C GLU A 244 -8.08 11.92 15.65
N ARG A 245 -8.74 11.64 14.52
CA ARG A 245 -9.44 10.35 14.30
C ARG A 245 -8.46 9.16 14.32
N THR A 246 -7.30 9.31 13.70
CA THR A 246 -6.27 8.25 13.71
C THR A 246 -5.69 8.04 15.11
N ALA A 247 -5.53 9.12 15.88
CA ALA A 247 -5.06 9.05 17.26
C ALA A 247 -6.09 8.39 18.19
N GLU A 248 -7.38 8.57 17.92
CA GLU A 248 -8.46 7.83 18.57
C GLU A 248 -8.37 6.32 18.28
N LEU A 249 -8.26 5.95 16.99
CA LEU A 249 -8.06 4.54 16.61
C LEU A 249 -6.83 3.93 17.29
N LEU A 250 -5.69 4.63 17.29
CA LEU A 250 -4.49 4.15 17.96
C LEU A 250 -4.73 3.92 19.46
N ARG A 251 -5.45 4.82 20.13
CA ARG A 251 -5.78 4.70 21.56
C ARG A 251 -6.68 3.50 21.84
N ASP A 252 -7.71 3.30 21.03
CA ASP A 252 -8.62 2.15 21.15
C ASP A 252 -7.89 0.82 20.97
N GLU A 253 -6.85 0.84 20.12
CA GLU A 253 -5.94 -0.25 19.88
C GLU A 253 -4.82 -0.41 20.94
N GLY A 254 -4.84 0.40 22.00
CA GLY A 254 -3.87 0.36 23.09
C GLY A 254 -2.48 0.88 22.72
N VAL A 255 -2.38 1.71 21.68
CA VAL A 255 -1.16 2.40 21.26
C VAL A 255 -1.20 3.85 21.74
N ASP A 256 -0.13 4.33 22.36
CA ASP A 256 0.02 5.75 22.71
C ASP A 256 0.13 6.62 21.44
N PRO A 257 -0.84 7.51 21.18
CA PRO A 257 -0.83 8.35 19.98
C PRO A 257 0.17 9.51 20.05
N GLY A 258 0.83 9.76 21.19
CA GLY A 258 1.73 10.90 21.36
C GLY A 258 2.84 10.98 20.31
N ARG A 259 3.53 9.86 20.06
CA ARG A 259 4.58 9.78 19.02
C ARG A 259 4.04 9.98 17.60
N PHE A 260 2.84 9.48 17.34
CA PHE A 260 2.17 9.67 16.06
C PHE A 260 1.83 11.14 15.81
N ARG A 261 1.24 11.83 16.79
CA ARG A 261 0.95 13.26 16.70
C ARG A 261 2.21 14.10 16.47
N THR A 262 3.28 13.82 17.22
CA THR A 262 4.57 14.50 17.03
C THR A 262 5.11 14.30 15.62
N LEU A 263 5.03 13.09 15.08
CA LEU A 263 5.47 12.79 13.73
C LEU A 263 4.64 13.55 12.68
N ALA A 264 3.31 13.53 12.79
CA ALA A 264 2.42 14.22 11.87
C ALA A 264 2.70 15.73 11.84
N ALA A 265 2.83 16.36 13.01
CA ALA A 265 3.18 17.78 13.12
C ALA A 265 4.57 18.11 12.55
N ALA A 266 5.53 17.19 12.65
CA ALA A 266 6.88 17.39 12.13
C ALA A 266 6.98 17.27 10.59
N LEU A 267 6.04 16.58 9.95
CA LEU A 267 6.00 16.41 8.49
C LEU A 267 5.14 17.47 7.79
N ALA A 268 4.20 18.07 8.52
CA ALA A 268 3.36 19.11 7.98
C ALA A 268 4.17 20.38 7.66
N PRO A 269 3.87 21.08 6.55
CA PRO A 269 4.58 22.31 6.18
C PRO A 269 4.16 23.51 7.04
N GLY A 270 3.10 23.36 7.83
CA GLY A 270 2.50 24.38 8.68
C GLY A 270 1.54 23.74 9.69
N PRO A 271 0.60 24.53 10.28
CA PRO A 271 -0.44 24.00 11.15
C PRO A 271 -1.26 22.91 10.45
N LEU A 272 -1.59 21.82 11.16
CA LEU A 272 -2.36 20.69 10.61
C LEU A 272 -3.78 21.11 10.16
N SER A 273 -4.36 22.14 10.77
CA SER A 273 -5.65 22.71 10.35
C SER A 273 -5.58 23.48 9.02
N GLU A 274 -4.38 23.78 8.55
CA GLU A 274 -4.13 24.51 7.29
C GLU A 274 -3.49 23.58 6.23
N SER A 275 -3.18 22.33 6.59
CA SER A 275 -2.66 21.34 5.66
C SER A 275 -3.72 20.29 5.32
N ARG A 276 -3.58 19.70 4.13
CA ARG A 276 -4.41 18.57 3.71
C ARG A 276 -3.56 17.52 3.03
N GLY A 277 -3.74 16.27 3.39
CA GLY A 277 -3.13 15.13 2.74
C GLY A 277 -1.73 14.80 3.20
N VAL A 278 -1.17 15.47 4.21
CA VAL A 278 0.09 15.00 4.81
C VAL A 278 -0.08 13.57 5.33
N LEU A 279 -1.20 13.28 6.01
CA LEU A 279 -1.61 11.91 6.33
C LEU A 279 -2.46 11.37 5.18
N GLU A 280 -1.84 10.62 4.27
CA GLU A 280 -2.46 10.14 3.03
C GLU A 280 -3.34 8.92 3.27
N LEU A 281 -2.79 7.90 3.95
CA LEU A 281 -3.52 6.66 4.24
C LEU A 281 -3.41 6.26 5.71
N VAL A 282 -4.44 5.58 6.19
CA VAL A 282 -4.38 4.75 7.39
C VAL A 282 -4.81 3.34 7.01
N SER A 283 -3.95 2.37 7.31
CA SER A 283 -4.27 0.97 7.14
C SER A 283 -4.59 0.31 8.46
N TYR A 284 -5.60 -0.56 8.46
CA TYR A 284 -5.98 -1.36 9.60
C TYR A 284 -6.10 -2.84 9.22
N ARG A 285 -5.64 -3.72 10.11
CA ARG A 285 -5.82 -5.17 9.99
C ARG A 285 -6.63 -5.69 11.17
N ALA A 286 -7.90 -5.99 10.89
CA ALA A 286 -8.80 -6.66 11.82
C ALA A 286 -8.53 -8.16 11.86
N ALA A 287 -7.48 -8.57 12.56
CA ALA A 287 -7.07 -9.98 12.67
C ALA A 287 -6.78 -10.37 14.12
N GLY A 288 -7.43 -9.72 15.09
CA GLY A 288 -7.31 -9.98 16.52
C GLY A 288 -5.96 -9.58 17.12
N ARG A 289 -5.13 -8.83 16.39
CA ARG A 289 -3.85 -8.32 16.87
C ARG A 289 -3.96 -6.82 17.12
N ARG A 290 -4.08 -6.46 18.40
CA ARG A 290 -4.12 -5.05 18.82
C ARG A 290 -2.98 -4.22 18.24
N GLY A 291 -3.32 -3.03 17.78
CA GLY A 291 -2.37 -2.04 17.28
C GLY A 291 -1.85 -2.32 15.88
N ASP A 292 -2.51 -3.17 15.08
CA ASP A 292 -2.13 -3.38 13.66
C ASP A 292 -2.62 -2.24 12.75
N VAL A 293 -2.26 -1.02 13.17
CA VAL A 293 -2.47 0.25 12.48
C VAL A 293 -1.17 0.65 11.81
N THR A 294 -1.25 1.10 10.56
CA THR A 294 -0.12 1.75 9.86
C THR A 294 -0.58 3.09 9.31
N THR A 295 0.21 4.13 9.54
CA THR A 295 -0.05 5.49 9.05
C THR A 295 0.92 5.82 7.93
N TYR A 296 0.42 6.40 6.84
CA TYR A 296 1.18 6.69 5.63
C TYR A 296 1.18 8.20 5.38
N PHE A 297 2.37 8.74 5.15
CA PHE A 297 2.62 10.17 5.03
C PHE A 297 3.29 10.47 3.70
N ARG A 298 2.67 11.39 2.95
CA ARG A 298 3.34 11.99 1.80
C ARG A 298 4.31 13.08 2.26
N PHE A 299 5.33 13.32 1.46
CA PHE A 299 6.14 14.52 1.60
C PHE A 299 5.49 15.61 0.74
N PRO A 300 5.08 16.76 1.31
CA PRO A 300 4.47 17.84 0.54
C PRO A 300 5.56 18.60 -0.22
N VAL A 301 6.08 18.01 -1.30
CA VAL A 301 7.25 18.53 -2.03
C VAL A 301 6.82 19.48 -3.14
N TYR A 302 5.70 19.19 -3.80
CA TYR A 302 5.19 20.01 -4.90
C TYR A 302 3.83 20.62 -4.57
N ASP A 303 3.63 21.89 -4.94
CA ASP A 303 2.44 22.71 -4.58
C ASP A 303 1.14 22.31 -5.30
N ARG A 304 1.20 21.35 -6.23
CA ARG A 304 0.03 20.82 -6.93
C ARG A 304 0.15 19.32 -7.11
N PRO A 305 -0.97 18.58 -7.08
CA PRO A 305 -1.01 17.35 -7.86
C PRO A 305 -0.67 17.76 -9.30
N GLY A 306 0.40 17.21 -9.86
CA GLY A 306 0.49 17.15 -11.31
C GLY A 306 -0.82 16.54 -11.84
N PRO A 307 -1.19 16.72 -13.11
CA PRO A 307 -2.27 15.90 -13.65
C PRO A 307 -1.96 14.45 -13.28
N ALA A 308 -2.85 13.81 -12.51
CA ALA A 308 -2.73 12.39 -12.22
C ALA A 308 -2.38 11.71 -13.54
N PRO A 309 -1.41 10.80 -13.61
CA PRO A 309 -1.21 10.03 -14.83
C PRO A 309 -2.58 9.46 -15.17
N LEU A 310 -3.16 9.95 -16.28
CA LEU A 310 -4.51 9.63 -16.69
C LEU A 310 -4.67 8.13 -16.54
N SER A 311 -5.63 7.70 -15.71
CA SER A 311 -6.06 6.32 -15.80
C SER A 311 -6.57 6.17 -17.24
N PRO A 312 -6.11 5.18 -18.02
CA PRO A 312 -6.67 4.95 -19.35
C PRO A 312 -8.19 4.66 -19.32
N VAL A 313 -8.77 4.48 -18.13
CA VAL A 313 -10.21 4.40 -17.88
C VAL A 313 -10.93 5.72 -18.21
N ASP A 314 -10.23 6.87 -18.18
CA ASP A 314 -10.78 8.17 -18.60
C ASP A 314 -10.72 8.38 -20.14
N LEU A 315 -10.26 7.38 -20.90
CA LEU A 315 -10.17 7.41 -22.36
C LEU A 315 -11.08 6.38 -23.05
N ALA A 316 -12.14 5.94 -22.38
CA ALA A 316 -13.21 5.12 -22.98
C ALA A 316 -14.39 5.99 -23.45
#